data_AF-A0A2D7IR84-F1
#
_entry.id   AF-A0A2D7IR84-F1
#
_cell.length_a   1.000
_cell.length_b   1.000
_cell.length_c   1.000
_cell.angle_alpha   90.00
_cell.angle_beta   90.00
_cell.angle_gamma   90.00
#
_symmetry.space_group_name_H-M   'P 1'
#
loop_
_entity.id
_entity.type
_entity.pdbx_description
1 polymer ?
#
loop_
_entity_poly.entity_id
_entity_poly.type
_entity_poly.pdbx_seq_one_letter_code
_entity_poly.pdbx_strand_id
1 'polypeptide(L)'
;MPSTVELIQALIETHEQLSLDDCPDEYKNVLIEQEKLITNEIMNKSDSIHWFLTQIDIEENKLNSTIEIHQRELEKLKKKRLTIDRSKDKMKELIMTVVDKIGVNQENGNKILKTDNKKYTIYETDGPLELIDENKIPDRYFKTERKLNRSLLRNDVKKTIKKEEEYAKVSKIKRLKIS
;
A
#
# COMPACT_ATOMS: atom_id res chain seq x y z
N MET A 1 34.55 2.44 -22.10
CA MET A 1 34.30 3.71 -21.40
C MET A 1 34.58 3.49 -19.93
N PRO A 2 35.37 4.36 -19.28
CA PRO A 2 35.66 4.24 -17.87
C PRO A 2 34.37 4.35 -17.04
N SER A 3 34.33 3.59 -15.94
CA SER A 3 33.25 3.65 -14.96
C SER A 3 33.30 4.96 -14.17
N THR A 4 32.18 5.37 -13.57
CA THR A 4 32.15 6.59 -12.74
C THR A 4 33.13 6.50 -11.56
N VAL A 5 33.33 5.30 -11.02
CA VAL A 5 34.30 5.05 -9.94
C VAL A 5 35.73 5.21 -10.45
N GLU A 6 36.04 4.69 -11.64
CA GLU A 6 37.35 4.86 -12.28
C GLU A 6 37.65 6.33 -12.59
N LEU A 7 36.66 7.11 -13.04
CA LEU A 7 36.83 8.55 -13.29
C LEU A 7 37.07 9.35 -12.00
N ILE A 8 36.34 9.03 -10.92
CA ILE A 8 36.54 9.68 -9.62
C ILE A 8 37.92 9.33 -9.07
N GLN A 9 38.33 8.07 -9.17
CA GLN A 9 39.65 7.63 -8.74
C GLN A 9 40.76 8.32 -9.54
N ALA A 10 40.63 8.39 -10.88
CA ALA A 10 41.57 9.10 -11.74
C ALA A 10 41.63 10.60 -11.43
N LEU A 11 40.49 11.23 -11.08
CA LEU A 11 40.45 12.62 -10.65
C LEU A 11 41.24 12.84 -9.36
N ILE A 12 41.03 11.97 -8.37
CA ILE A 12 41.74 12.01 -7.08
C ILE A 12 43.25 11.86 -7.31
N GLU A 13 43.67 10.87 -8.09
CA GLU A 13 45.08 10.62 -8.40
C GLU A 13 45.73 11.80 -9.15
N THR A 14 45.01 12.39 -10.12
CA THR A 14 45.51 13.56 -10.89
C THR A 14 45.64 14.79 -9.99
N HIS A 15 44.66 15.00 -9.09
CA HIS A 15 44.67 16.11 -8.14
C HIS A 15 45.78 15.98 -7.09
N GLU A 16 46.02 14.75 -6.59
CA GLU A 16 47.13 14.46 -5.69
C GLU A 16 48.49 14.74 -6.36
N GLN A 17 48.66 14.34 -7.63
CA GLN A 17 49.89 14.61 -8.38
C GLN A 17 50.12 16.11 -8.63
N LEU A 18 49.06 16.89 -8.82
CA LEU A 18 49.13 18.36 -8.93
C LEU A 18 49.53 19.05 -7.62
N SER A 19 49.25 18.42 -6.49
CA SER A 19 49.54 18.96 -5.15
C SER A 19 50.97 18.72 -4.67
N LEU A 20 51.78 17.96 -5.43
CA LEU A 20 53.18 17.71 -5.11
C LEU A 20 54.04 18.92 -5.50
N ASP A 21 54.78 19.47 -4.54
CA ASP A 21 55.59 20.69 -4.69
C ASP A 21 56.75 20.55 -5.69
N ASP A 22 57.21 19.32 -5.97
CA ASP A 22 58.37 19.03 -6.84
C ASP A 22 58.00 18.81 -8.34
N CYS A 23 56.77 19.14 -8.74
CA CYS A 23 56.28 18.91 -10.10
C CYS A 23 56.77 20.01 -11.08
N PRO A 24 57.52 19.66 -12.17
CA PRO A 24 57.94 20.64 -13.17
C PRO A 24 56.75 21.35 -13.84
N ASP A 25 56.87 22.65 -14.11
CA ASP A 25 55.77 23.49 -14.64
C ASP A 25 55.16 22.94 -15.95
N GLU A 26 55.97 22.36 -16.83
CA GLU A 26 55.47 21.73 -18.07
C GLU A 26 54.60 20.49 -17.79
N TYR A 27 54.95 19.69 -16.77
CA TYR A 27 54.18 18.52 -16.37
C TYR A 27 52.89 18.90 -15.64
N LYS A 28 52.94 19.99 -14.86
CA LYS A 28 51.79 20.57 -14.17
C LYS A 28 50.69 21.01 -15.14
N ASN A 29 51.06 21.65 -16.25
CA ASN A 29 50.09 22.06 -17.28
C ASN A 29 49.38 20.86 -17.93
N VAL A 30 50.08 19.75 -18.15
CA VAL A 30 49.49 18.52 -18.69
C VAL A 30 48.48 17.91 -17.71
N LEU A 31 48.83 17.86 -16.42
CA LEU A 31 47.93 17.35 -15.37
C LEU A 31 46.69 18.24 -15.18
N ILE A 32 46.81 19.57 -15.28
CA ILE A 32 45.66 20.49 -15.23
C ILE A 32 44.68 20.22 -16.39
N GLU A 33 45.19 19.99 -17.60
CA GLU A 33 44.33 19.66 -18.75
C GLU A 33 43.69 18.28 -18.59
N GLN A 34 44.40 17.29 -18.02
CA GLN A 34 43.82 15.98 -17.70
C GLN A 34 42.73 16.07 -16.63
N GLU A 35 42.93 16.84 -15.56
CA GLU A 35 41.94 17.08 -14.51
C GLU A 35 40.66 17.70 -15.09
N LYS A 36 40.80 18.69 -15.99
CA LYS A 36 39.66 19.30 -16.70
C LYS A 36 38.92 18.29 -17.56
N LEU A 37 39.63 17.43 -18.29
CA LEU A 37 39.02 16.40 -19.14
C LEU A 37 38.22 15.39 -18.30
N ILE A 38 38.82 14.87 -17.22
CA ILE A 38 38.14 13.94 -16.30
C ILE A 38 36.92 14.61 -15.65
N THR A 39 37.06 15.86 -15.22
CA THR A 39 35.95 16.63 -14.63
C THR A 39 34.81 16.80 -15.63
N ASN A 40 35.10 17.15 -16.88
CA ASN A 40 34.09 17.27 -17.93
C ASN A 40 33.40 15.92 -18.21
N GLU A 41 34.13 14.80 -18.22
CA GLU A 41 33.52 13.48 -18.38
C GLU A 41 32.60 13.10 -17.21
N ILE A 42 32.98 13.42 -15.97
CA ILE A 42 32.15 13.22 -14.78
C ILE A 42 30.88 14.07 -14.87
N MET A 43 31.00 15.35 -15.25
CA MET A 43 29.85 16.25 -15.43
C MET A 43 28.89 15.74 -16.51
N ASN A 44 29.41 15.35 -17.68
CA ASN A 44 28.60 14.79 -18.76
C ASN A 44 27.84 13.51 -18.32
N LYS A 45 28.50 12.64 -17.53
CA LYS A 45 27.84 11.46 -16.94
C LYS A 45 26.78 11.85 -15.92
N SER A 46 27.06 12.85 -15.08
CA SER A 46 26.11 13.37 -14.10
C SER A 46 24.86 13.93 -14.78
N ASP A 47 25.02 14.73 -15.84
CA ASP A 47 23.92 15.27 -16.63
C ASP A 47 23.11 14.16 -17.31
N SER A 48 23.79 13.13 -17.81
CA SER A 48 23.13 11.95 -18.40
C SER A 48 22.30 11.19 -17.37
N ILE A 49 22.82 11.02 -16.14
CA ILE A 49 22.10 10.39 -15.03
C ILE A 49 20.91 11.27 -14.63
N HIS A 50 21.09 12.58 -14.52
CA HIS A 50 20.03 13.51 -14.15
C HIS A 50 18.90 13.52 -15.20
N TRP A 51 19.25 13.53 -16.48
CA TRP A 51 18.29 13.39 -17.57
C TRP A 51 17.51 12.09 -17.44
N PHE A 52 18.18 10.97 -17.17
CA PHE A 52 17.53 9.67 -17.01
C PHE A 52 16.61 9.62 -15.79
N LEU A 53 17.01 10.20 -14.66
CA LEU A 53 16.16 10.35 -13.47
C LEU A 53 14.91 11.18 -13.79
N THR A 54 15.06 12.28 -14.53
CA THR A 54 13.92 13.10 -14.96
C THR A 54 12.97 12.30 -15.85
N GLN A 55 13.48 11.45 -16.75
CA GLN A 55 12.62 10.58 -17.56
C GLN A 55 11.88 9.55 -16.70
N ILE A 56 12.54 8.96 -15.69
CA ILE A 56 11.88 8.06 -14.73
C ILE A 56 10.76 8.79 -13.99
N ASP A 57 11.02 9.99 -13.49
CA ASP A 57 10.02 10.79 -12.77
C ASP A 57 8.81 11.13 -13.66
N ILE A 58 9.04 11.41 -14.95
CA ILE A 58 7.96 11.63 -15.92
C ILE A 58 7.12 10.37 -16.09
N GLU A 59 7.75 9.20 -16.25
CA GLU A 59 7.03 7.94 -16.39
C GLU A 59 6.30 7.54 -15.10
N GLU A 60 6.90 7.76 -13.94
CA GLU A 60 6.25 7.55 -12.63
C GLU A 60 5.00 8.43 -12.50
N ASN A 61 5.09 9.71 -12.87
CA ASN A 61 3.95 10.64 -12.84
C ASN A 61 2.83 10.22 -13.81
N LYS A 62 3.16 9.72 -14.99
CA LYS A 62 2.18 9.16 -15.93
C LYS A 62 1.48 7.95 -15.32
N LEU A 63 2.24 7.01 -14.76
CA LEU A 63 1.69 5.82 -14.11
C LEU A 63 0.78 6.18 -12.94
N ASN A 64 1.20 7.11 -12.07
CA ASN A 64 0.39 7.59 -10.95
C ASN A 64 -0.93 8.22 -11.44
N SER A 65 -0.88 9.03 -12.49
CA SER A 65 -2.07 9.63 -13.10
C SER A 65 -3.02 8.57 -13.65
N THR A 66 -2.50 7.54 -14.32
CA THR A 66 -3.29 6.42 -14.84
C THR A 66 -3.93 5.61 -13.70
N ILE A 67 -3.17 5.34 -12.63
CA ILE A 67 -3.68 4.66 -11.43
C ILE A 67 -4.84 5.44 -10.83
N GLU A 68 -4.71 6.77 -10.68
CA GLU A 68 -5.78 7.61 -10.16
C GLU A 68 -7.04 7.57 -11.02
N ILE A 69 -6.90 7.63 -12.35
CA ILE A 69 -8.04 7.56 -13.29
C ILE A 69 -8.77 6.23 -13.09
N HIS A 70 -8.05 5.11 -13.10
CA HIS A 70 -8.66 3.80 -12.92
C HIS A 70 -9.27 3.60 -11.53
N GLN A 71 -8.68 4.16 -10.47
CA GLN A 71 -9.30 4.15 -9.15
C GLN A 71 -10.63 4.91 -9.14
N ARG A 72 -10.71 6.08 -9.79
CA ARG A 72 -11.97 6.84 -9.91
C ARG A 72 -13.02 6.07 -10.70
N GLU A 73 -12.62 5.39 -11.77
CA GLU A 73 -13.51 4.52 -12.55
C GLU A 73 -14.02 3.34 -11.72
N LEU A 74 -13.13 2.67 -10.98
CA LEU A 74 -13.49 1.58 -10.09
C LEU A 74 -14.51 2.03 -9.04
N GLU A 75 -14.31 3.20 -8.43
CA GLU A 75 -15.25 3.76 -7.46
C GLU A 75 -16.62 4.09 -8.10
N LYS A 76 -16.64 4.60 -9.33
CA LYS A 76 -17.91 4.79 -10.07
C LYS A 76 -18.62 3.46 -10.29
N LEU A 77 -17.90 2.42 -10.69
CA LEU A 77 -18.47 1.09 -10.91
C LEU A 77 -18.99 0.47 -9.60
N LYS A 78 -18.26 0.59 -8.50
CA LYS A 78 -18.71 0.15 -7.17
C LYS A 78 -20.01 0.84 -6.75
N LYS A 79 -20.09 2.17 -6.93
CA LYS A 79 -21.33 2.93 -6.66
C LYS A 79 -22.49 2.45 -7.53
N LYS A 80 -22.25 2.24 -8.83
CA LYS A 80 -23.27 1.72 -9.75
C LYS A 80 -23.77 0.33 -9.33
N ARG A 81 -22.85 -0.57 -8.93
CA ARG A 81 -23.20 -1.89 -8.40
C ARG A 81 -24.08 -1.77 -7.15
N LEU A 82 -23.68 -0.93 -6.19
CA LEU A 82 -24.46 -0.69 -4.97
C LEU A 82 -25.88 -0.17 -5.27
N THR A 83 -26.03 0.73 -6.24
CA THR A 83 -27.35 1.23 -6.67
C THR A 83 -28.20 0.14 -7.30
N ILE A 84 -27.60 -0.74 -8.12
CA ILE A 84 -28.28 -1.90 -8.70
C ILE A 84 -28.72 -2.86 -7.61
N ASP A 85 -27.87 -3.16 -6.64
CA ASP A 85 -28.19 -4.06 -5.52
C ASP A 85 -29.36 -3.49 -4.69
N ARG A 86 -29.32 -2.19 -4.33
CA ARG A 86 -30.42 -1.51 -3.64
C ARG A 86 -31.72 -1.54 -4.44
N SER A 87 -31.62 -1.33 -5.75
CA SER A 87 -32.79 -1.39 -6.65
C SER A 87 -33.36 -2.81 -6.72
N LYS A 88 -32.50 -3.83 -6.75
CA LYS A 88 -32.89 -5.24 -6.70
C LYS A 88 -33.60 -5.57 -5.40
N ASP A 89 -33.10 -5.10 -4.26
CA ASP A 89 -33.73 -5.32 -2.96
C ASP A 89 -35.08 -4.62 -2.86
N LYS A 90 -35.19 -3.37 -3.32
CA LYS A 90 -36.49 -2.68 -3.45
C LYS A 90 -37.49 -3.46 -4.33
N MET A 91 -37.03 -4.04 -5.44
CA MET A 91 -37.87 -4.89 -6.28
C MET A 91 -38.31 -6.17 -5.56
N LYS A 92 -37.45 -6.79 -4.75
CA LYS A 92 -37.83 -7.95 -3.92
C LYS A 92 -38.90 -7.56 -2.90
N GLU A 93 -38.75 -6.42 -2.21
CA GLU A 93 -39.76 -5.93 -1.26
C GLU A 93 -41.12 -5.69 -1.93
N LEU A 94 -41.12 -5.11 -3.13
CA LEU A 94 -42.34 -4.94 -3.92
C LEU A 94 -42.97 -6.29 -4.29
N ILE A 95 -42.16 -7.26 -4.75
CA ILE A 95 -42.64 -8.62 -5.03
C ILE A 95 -43.21 -9.26 -3.76
N MET A 96 -42.53 -9.12 -2.62
CA MET A 96 -43.04 -9.61 -1.33
C MET A 96 -44.38 -8.97 -1.00
N THR A 97 -44.53 -7.66 -1.16
CA THR A 97 -45.81 -6.96 -0.92
C THR A 97 -46.92 -7.49 -1.82
N VAL A 98 -46.62 -7.80 -3.09
CA VAL A 98 -47.61 -8.38 -4.02
C VAL A 98 -47.97 -9.80 -3.59
N VAL A 99 -46.99 -10.66 -3.31
CA VAL A 99 -47.23 -12.04 -2.84
C VAL A 99 -48.02 -12.03 -1.54
N ASP A 100 -47.77 -11.07 -0.65
CA ASP A 100 -48.50 -10.95 0.61
C ASP A 100 -49.98 -10.57 0.41
N LYS A 101 -50.27 -9.70 -0.57
CA LYS A 101 -51.65 -9.24 -0.85
C LYS A 101 -52.49 -10.20 -1.68
N ILE A 102 -51.90 -10.88 -2.67
CA ILE A 102 -52.65 -11.71 -3.64
C ILE A 102 -52.18 -13.17 -3.70
N GLY A 103 -51.17 -13.54 -2.92
CA GLY A 103 -50.67 -14.92 -2.86
C GLY A 103 -51.64 -15.85 -2.13
N VAL A 104 -51.55 -17.13 -2.46
CA VAL A 104 -52.34 -18.19 -1.83
C VAL A 104 -51.63 -18.67 -0.57
N ASN A 105 -52.36 -18.69 0.55
CA ASN A 105 -51.87 -19.26 1.81
C ASN A 105 -51.73 -20.77 1.69
N GLN A 106 -50.59 -21.30 2.14
CA GLN A 106 -50.35 -22.73 2.28
C GLN A 106 -50.57 -23.20 3.71
N GLU A 107 -50.78 -24.50 3.90
CA GLU A 107 -51.01 -25.12 5.22
C GLU A 107 -49.86 -24.89 6.22
N ASN A 108 -48.65 -24.65 5.72
CA ASN A 108 -47.45 -24.36 6.51
C ASN A 108 -47.29 -22.86 6.87
N GLY A 109 -48.30 -22.03 6.61
CA GLY A 109 -48.26 -20.58 6.88
C GLY A 109 -47.56 -19.74 5.80
N ASN A 110 -46.95 -20.37 4.79
CA ASN A 110 -46.27 -19.64 3.70
C ASN A 110 -47.27 -19.07 2.68
N LYS A 111 -46.88 -17.97 2.01
CA LYS A 111 -47.63 -17.41 0.88
C LYS A 111 -46.92 -17.65 -0.44
N ILE A 112 -47.67 -18.10 -1.44
CA ILE A 112 -47.14 -18.43 -2.77
C ILE A 112 -47.88 -17.67 -3.85
N LEU A 113 -47.13 -17.08 -4.78
CA LEU A 113 -47.64 -16.53 -6.02
C LEU A 113 -46.94 -17.22 -7.20
N LYS A 114 -47.72 -17.84 -8.08
CA LYS A 114 -47.22 -18.44 -9.32
C LYS A 114 -47.63 -17.55 -10.49
N THR A 115 -46.65 -17.10 -11.27
CA THR A 115 -46.85 -16.44 -12.56
C THR A 115 -46.47 -17.41 -13.68
N ASP A 116 -46.74 -17.03 -14.93
CA ASP A 116 -46.41 -17.86 -16.10
C ASP A 116 -44.92 -18.23 -16.17
N ASN A 117 -44.05 -17.35 -15.67
CA ASN A 117 -42.60 -17.50 -15.77
C ASN A 117 -41.93 -17.94 -14.48
N LYS A 118 -42.50 -17.66 -13.30
CA LYS A 118 -41.82 -17.86 -12.00
C LYS A 118 -42.78 -18.19 -10.87
N LYS A 119 -42.26 -18.85 -9.85
CA LYS A 119 -42.93 -19.07 -8.56
C LYS A 119 -42.21 -18.25 -7.49
N TYR A 120 -42.96 -17.46 -6.74
CA TYR A 120 -42.47 -16.68 -5.60
C TYR A 120 -43.07 -17.25 -4.32
N THR A 121 -42.26 -17.35 -3.27
CA THR A 121 -42.68 -17.90 -1.97
C THR A 121 -42.11 -17.03 -0.86
N ILE A 122 -42.97 -16.57 0.03
CA ILE A 122 -42.58 -15.92 1.29
C ILE A 122 -42.56 -16.99 2.36
N TYR A 123 -41.45 -17.07 3.09
CA TYR A 123 -41.29 -17.89 4.28
C TYR A 123 -40.68 -17.04 5.38
N GLU A 124 -41.05 -17.30 6.62
CA GLU A 124 -40.46 -16.66 7.79
C GLU A 124 -39.17 -17.38 8.18
N THR A 125 -38.17 -16.63 8.64
CA THR A 125 -36.90 -17.18 9.12
C THR A 125 -36.44 -16.37 10.31
N ASP A 126 -35.83 -17.03 11.28
CA ASP A 126 -35.28 -16.38 12.46
C ASP A 126 -34.27 -15.29 12.06
N GLY A 127 -34.48 -14.08 12.57
CA GLY A 127 -33.62 -12.93 12.33
C GLY A 127 -32.29 -12.99 13.10
N PRO A 128 -31.43 -11.98 12.92
CA PRO A 128 -30.23 -11.85 13.73
C PRO A 128 -30.58 -11.68 15.22
N LEU A 129 -29.79 -12.31 16.09
CA LEU A 129 -29.95 -12.17 17.55
C LEU A 129 -29.61 -10.73 17.97
N GLU A 130 -30.61 -9.96 18.37
CA GLU A 130 -30.42 -8.65 19.00
C GLU A 130 -30.20 -8.82 20.51
N LEU A 131 -29.08 -8.33 21.02
CA LEU A 131 -28.77 -8.35 22.45
C LEU A 131 -29.43 -7.15 23.13
N ILE A 132 -30.39 -7.41 24.01
CA ILE A 132 -31.12 -6.37 24.75
C ILE A 132 -30.27 -5.79 25.89
N ASP A 133 -29.52 -6.65 26.59
CA ASP A 133 -28.66 -6.26 27.72
C ASP A 133 -27.48 -7.24 27.83
N GLU A 134 -26.28 -6.77 27.51
CA GLU A 134 -25.06 -7.58 27.54
C GLU A 134 -24.69 -8.06 28.94
N ASN A 135 -25.09 -7.34 30.01
CA ASN A 135 -24.72 -7.68 31.38
C ASN A 135 -25.57 -8.80 31.99
N LYS A 136 -26.70 -9.12 31.35
CA LYS A 136 -27.55 -10.26 31.73
C LYS A 136 -27.20 -11.52 30.96
N ILE A 137 -26.26 -11.45 30.02
CA ILE A 137 -25.80 -12.60 29.27
C ILE A 137 -24.96 -13.47 30.21
N PRO A 138 -25.31 -14.74 30.42
CA PRO A 138 -24.51 -15.62 31.27
C PRO A 138 -23.06 -15.75 30.75
N ASP A 139 -22.10 -15.77 31.68
CA ASP A 139 -20.65 -15.79 31.37
C ASP A 139 -20.22 -16.93 30.44
N ARG A 140 -20.99 -18.02 30.37
CA ARG A 140 -20.76 -19.16 29.46
C ARG A 140 -20.76 -18.80 27.97
N TYR A 141 -21.32 -17.64 27.60
CA TYR A 141 -21.37 -17.18 26.21
C TYR A 141 -20.19 -16.26 25.82
N PHE A 142 -19.34 -15.86 26.77
CA PHE A 142 -18.16 -15.03 26.51
C PHE A 142 -16.89 -15.87 26.35
N LYS A 143 -16.10 -15.60 25.31
CA LYS A 143 -14.78 -16.22 25.11
C LYS A 143 -13.70 -15.40 25.82
N THR A 144 -12.91 -16.04 26.69
CA THR A 144 -11.78 -15.40 27.39
C THR A 144 -10.59 -15.18 26.44
N GLU A 145 -10.48 -14.03 25.77
CA GLU A 145 -9.31 -13.74 24.94
C GLU A 145 -8.11 -13.23 25.77
N ARG A 146 -7.03 -14.03 25.87
CA ARG A 146 -5.70 -13.54 26.29
C ARG A 146 -4.96 -12.93 25.09
N LYS A 147 -5.06 -11.61 24.90
CA LYS A 147 -4.30 -10.86 23.87
C LYS A 147 -3.00 -10.28 24.43
N LEU A 148 -1.87 -10.60 23.78
CA LEU A 148 -0.55 -10.07 24.10
C LEU A 148 -0.42 -8.60 23.67
N ASN A 149 -0.08 -7.71 24.61
CA ASN A 149 0.19 -6.30 24.33
C ASN A 149 1.63 -6.11 23.81
N ARG A 150 1.79 -6.12 22.49
CA ARG A 150 3.09 -6.00 21.82
C ARG A 150 3.78 -4.65 22.03
N SER A 151 3.02 -3.56 22.27
CA SER A 151 3.60 -2.23 22.51
C SER A 151 4.24 -2.12 23.89
N LEU A 152 3.56 -2.63 24.93
CA LEU A 152 4.15 -2.71 26.27
C LEU A 152 5.40 -3.60 26.27
N LEU A 153 5.28 -4.79 25.68
CA LEU A 153 6.42 -5.72 25.55
C LEU A 153 7.60 -5.06 24.81
N ARG A 154 7.34 -4.36 23.70
CA ARG A 154 8.37 -3.64 22.94
C ARG A 154 9.03 -2.53 23.76
N ASN A 155 8.27 -1.78 24.56
CA ASN A 155 8.81 -0.71 25.38
C ASN A 155 9.65 -1.25 26.54
N ASP A 156 9.25 -2.36 27.15
CA ASP A 156 10.01 -2.99 28.23
C ASP A 156 11.32 -3.63 27.74
N VAL A 157 11.30 -4.26 26.56
CA VAL A 157 12.50 -4.79 25.90
C VAL A 157 13.47 -3.66 25.53
N LYS A 158 12.97 -2.48 25.11
CA LYS A 158 13.82 -1.31 24.84
C LYS A 158 14.48 -0.69 26.07
N LYS A 159 13.79 -0.72 27.23
CA LYS A 159 14.29 -0.11 28.48
C LYS A 159 15.34 -0.97 29.17
N THR A 160 15.28 -2.28 28.98
CA THR A 160 16.13 -3.23 29.71
C THR A 160 17.21 -3.77 28.80
N ILE A 161 18.39 -3.11 28.79
CA ILE A 161 19.55 -3.45 27.93
C ILE A 161 20.00 -4.92 28.09
N LYS A 162 19.64 -5.59 29.19
CA LYS A 162 20.01 -6.98 29.52
C LYS A 162 18.91 -8.03 29.32
N LYS A 163 17.72 -7.69 28.80
CA LYS A 163 16.61 -8.65 28.57
C LYS A 163 16.38 -8.93 27.08
N GLU A 164 17.40 -8.80 26.24
CA GLU A 164 17.30 -9.24 24.83
C GLU A 164 17.21 -10.76 24.68
N GLU A 165 17.25 -11.54 25.77
CA GLU A 165 17.44 -12.98 25.71
C GLU A 165 16.48 -13.71 26.67
N GLU A 166 15.32 -14.12 26.13
CA GLU A 166 14.58 -15.37 26.43
C GLU A 166 13.24 -15.43 25.66
N TYR A 167 12.59 -14.29 25.36
CA TYR A 167 11.25 -14.28 24.76
C TYR A 167 10.96 -13.23 23.67
N ALA A 168 11.80 -12.19 23.47
CA ALA A 168 11.63 -11.20 22.39
C ALA A 168 12.91 -10.38 22.08
N LYS A 169 13.11 -9.99 20.81
CA LYS A 169 14.26 -9.18 20.32
C LYS A 169 13.81 -8.02 19.41
N VAL A 170 14.51 -6.88 19.44
CA VAL A 170 14.25 -5.71 18.57
C VAL A 170 15.48 -5.37 17.71
N SER A 171 15.44 -5.69 16.41
CA SER A 171 16.54 -5.40 15.46
C SER A 171 16.57 -3.95 14.96
N LYS A 172 17.76 -3.35 14.88
CA LYS A 172 17.97 -2.01 14.26
C LYS A 172 18.12 -2.14 12.74
N ILE A 173 17.49 -1.24 11.97
CA ILE A 173 17.55 -1.19 10.50
C ILE A 173 17.85 0.24 10.07
N LYS A 174 18.78 0.45 9.14
CA LYS A 174 19.09 1.77 8.54
C LYS A 174 18.12 2.08 7.41
N ARG A 175 17.64 3.33 7.31
CA ARG A 175 16.75 3.80 6.23
C ARG A 175 17.21 5.18 5.75
N LEU A 176 17.30 5.38 4.44
CA LEU A 176 17.53 6.69 3.82
C LEU A 176 16.21 7.46 3.78
N LYS A 177 16.23 8.74 4.15
CA LYS A 177 15.11 9.66 3.99
C LYS A 177 15.54 10.74 3.01
N ILE A 178 14.91 10.74 1.84
CA ILE A 178 15.00 11.84 0.88
C ILE A 178 13.80 12.73 1.16
N SER A 179 14.04 14.01 1.43
CA SER A 179 13.04 15.03 1.74
C SER A 179 12.97 16.05 0.64
#